data_AF-A0A9P5JWJ3-F1
#
_entry.id   AF-A0A9P5JWJ3-F1
#
_cell.length_a   1.000
_cell.length_b   1.000
_cell.length_c   1.000
_cell.angle_alpha   90.00
_cell.angle_beta   90.00
_cell.angle_gamma   90.00
#
_symmetry.space_group_name_H-M   'P 1'
#
loop_
_entity.id
_entity.type
_entity.pdbx_description
1 polymer ?
#
loop_
_entity_poly.entity_id
_entity_poly.type
_entity_poly.pdbx_seq_one_letter_code
_entity_poly.pdbx_strand_id
1 'polypeptide(L)' 'MKQQGWNYCPSCKTPIQKISGCDHMSCLTLACNTRFCYICGGLIVKSVLSQEITDATSTHYRENYQLFEVRQV' A
#
# COMPACT_ATOMS: atom_id res chain seq x y z
N MET A 1 3.56 -18.00 8.76
CA MET A 1 2.58 -16.97 8.34
C MET A 1 2.96 -15.65 9.00
N LYS A 2 3.60 -14.72 8.27
CA LYS A 2 4.08 -13.45 8.84
C LYS A 2 2.95 -12.41 8.81
N GLN A 3 2.51 -12.06 10.01
CA GLN A 3 1.78 -10.88 10.51
C GLN A 3 0.98 -10.04 9.49
N GLN A 4 -0.34 -10.03 9.70
CA GLN A 4 -1.37 -9.34 8.93
C GLN A 4 -1.36 -7.81 9.11
N GLY A 5 -0.25 -7.15 8.76
CA GLY A 5 -0.08 -5.69 8.82
C GLY A 5 -0.92 -4.91 7.80
N TRP A 6 -1.57 -5.62 6.87
CA TRP A 6 -2.45 -5.05 5.85
C TRP A 6 -3.81 -4.55 6.38
N ASN A 7 -4.12 -4.75 7.66
CA ASN A 7 -5.36 -4.26 8.26
C ASN A 7 -5.29 -2.81 8.75
N TYR A 8 -4.11 -2.19 8.76
CA TYR A 8 -3.92 -0.87 9.36
C TYR A 8 -3.06 0.03 8.48
N CYS A 9 -3.38 1.31 8.45
CA CYS A 9 -2.50 2.32 7.85
C CYS A 9 -1.14 2.32 8.58
N PRO A 10 0.00 2.24 7.87
CA PRO A 10 1.31 2.19 8.51
C PRO A 10 1.64 3.47 9.28
N SER A 11 1.08 4.62 8.88
CA SER A 11 1.31 5.91 9.53
C SER A 11 0.39 6.14 10.74
N CYS A 12 -0.93 6.14 10.56
CA CYS A 12 -1.87 6.55 11.61
C CYS A 12 -2.58 5.39 12.32
N LYS A 13 -2.29 4.14 11.92
CA LYS A 13 -2.90 2.92 12.46
C LYS A 13 -4.43 2.88 12.36
N THR A 14 -5.04 3.71 11.52
CA THR A 14 -6.47 3.60 11.21
C THR A 14 -6.73 2.25 10.53
N PRO A 15 -7.74 1.48 10.97
CA PRO A 15 -8.09 0.22 10.34
C PRO A 15 -8.53 0.46 8.89
N ILE A 16 -8.17 -0.46 8.01
CA ILE A 16 -8.50 -0.39 6.60
C ILE A 16 -9.23 -1.66 6.17
N GLN A 17 -10.21 -1.47 5.29
CA GLN A 17 -10.95 -2.57 4.67
C GLN A 17 -10.72 -2.50 3.17
N LYS A 18 -10.13 -3.54 2.60
CA LYS A 18 -10.08 -3.73 1.15
C LYS A 18 -11.36 -4.44 0.72
N ILE A 19 -12.18 -3.79 -0.10
CA ILE A 19 -13.43 -4.36 -0.60
C ILE A 19 -13.17 -5.18 -1.87
N SER A 20 -12.41 -4.62 -2.81
CA SER A 20 -11.94 -5.29 -4.04
C SER A 20 -10.96 -4.39 -4.80
N GLY A 21 -10.28 -4.89 -5.84
CA GLY A 21 -9.46 -4.08 -6.74
C GLY A 21 -7.96 -4.01 -6.40
N CYS A 22 -7.34 -2.87 -6.72
CA CYS A 22 -5.89 -2.64 -6.65
C CYS A 22 -5.32 -2.76 -5.22
N ASP A 23 -4.06 -3.18 -5.10
CA ASP A 23 -3.34 -3.27 -3.83
C ASP A 23 -2.71 -1.94 -3.37
N HIS A 24 -2.78 -0.89 -4.18
CA HIS A 24 -2.37 0.46 -3.81
C HIS A 24 -3.48 1.14 -2.98
N MET A 25 -3.32 1.15 -1.66
CA MET A 25 -4.30 1.72 -0.72
C MET A 25 -4.03 3.19 -0.46
N SER A 26 -5.12 3.96 -0.28
CA SER A 26 -5.07 5.33 0.24
C SER A 26 -5.78 5.39 1.59
N CYS A 27 -5.12 5.99 2.59
CA CYS A 27 -5.73 6.19 3.90
C CYS A 27 -6.85 7.23 3.82
N LEU A 28 -8.02 6.91 4.38
CA LEU A 28 -9.20 7.78 4.39
C LEU A 28 -9.19 8.81 5.53
N THR A 29 -8.24 8.69 6.47
CA THR A 29 -8.11 9.64 7.58
C THR A 29 -7.68 11.00 7.05
N LEU A 30 -8.46 12.03 7.40
CA LEU A 30 -8.17 13.42 7.02
C LEU A 30 -6.75 13.81 7.42
N ALA A 31 -6.06 14.50 6.53
CA ALA A 31 -4.66 14.94 6.67
C ALA A 31 -3.60 13.83 6.83
N CYS A 32 -3.97 12.54 6.80
CA CYS A 32 -2.98 11.46 6.83
C CYS A 32 -2.23 11.35 5.50
N ASN A 33 -2.95 11.40 4.38
CA ASN A 33 -2.39 11.38 3.02
C ASN A 33 -1.45 10.19 2.73
N THR A 34 -1.52 9.15 3.55
CA THR A 34 -0.66 7.98 3.45
C THR A 34 -1.21 7.02 2.41
N ARG A 35 -0.35 6.64 1.46
CA ARG A 35 -0.59 5.55 0.52
C ARG A 35 0.37 4.42 0.78
N PHE A 36 -0.14 3.19 0.72
CA PHE A 36 0.60 2.01 1.16
C PHE A 36 0.14 0.77 0.39
N CYS A 37 0.98 -0.25 0.38
CA CYS A 37 0.72 -1.50 -0.31
C CYS A 37 -0.10 -2.43 0.59
N TYR A 38 -1.19 -2.98 0.06
CA TYR A 38 -2.01 -3.96 0.76
C TYR A 38 -1.33 -5.32 0.89
N ILE A 39 -0.44 -5.68 -0.06
CA ILE A 39 0.23 -6.98 -0.05
C ILE A 39 1.26 -7.05 1.08
N CYS A 40 2.13 -6.06 1.18
CA CYS A 40 3.24 -6.07 2.14
C CYS A 40 3.01 -5.16 3.37
N GLY A 41 1.99 -4.30 3.36
CA GLY A 41 1.73 -3.30 4.40
C GLY A 41 2.70 -2.11 4.39
N GLY A 42 3.61 -2.07 3.40
CA GLY A 42 4.66 -1.05 3.30
C GLY A 42 4.13 0.32 2.88
N LEU A 43 4.70 1.38 3.46
CA LEU A 43 4.46 2.76 3.03
C LEU A 43 4.98 2.95 1.60
N ILE A 44 4.14 3.50 0.73
CA ILE A 44 4.53 3.90 -0.63
C ILE A 44 4.89 5.38 -0.64
N VAL A 45 3.97 6.23 -0.18
CA VAL A 45 4.18 7.69 -0.13
C VAL A 45 3.21 8.35 0.86
N LYS A 46 3.56 9.52 1.38
CA LYS A 46 2.65 10.39 2.13
C LYS A 46 2.50 11.73 1.41
N SER A 47 1.58 11.80 0.47
CA SER A 47 1.39 12.98 -0.40
C SER A 47 -0.05 13.05 -0.91
N VAL A 48 -0.42 14.13 -1.58
CA VAL A 48 -1.65 14.24 -2.38
C VAL A 48 -1.35 14.46 -3.86
N LEU A 49 -0.08 14.64 -4.23
CA LEU A 49 0.34 14.99 -5.59
C LEU A 49 0.41 13.75 -6.48
N SER A 50 -0.38 13.74 -7.55
CA SER A 50 -0.52 12.60 -8.50
C SER A 50 0.82 12.10 -9.05
N GLN A 51 1.76 13.00 -9.34
CA GLN A 51 3.07 12.64 -9.87
C GLN A 51 3.88 11.83 -8.86
N GLU A 52 4.04 12.35 -7.63
CA GLU A 52 4.76 11.67 -6.55
C GLU A 52 4.16 10.30 -6.22
N ILE A 53 2.83 10.20 -6.30
CA ILE A 53 2.11 8.94 -6.07
C ILE A 53 2.45 7.92 -7.15
N THR A 54 2.40 8.33 -8.41
CA THR A 54 2.61 7.45 -9.55
C THR A 54 4.05 6.94 -9.56
N ASP A 55 5.02 7.83 -9.33
CA ASP A 55 6.44 7.50 -9.31
C ASP A 55 6.80 6.57 -8.15
N ALA A 56 6.30 6.87 -6.94
CA ALA A 56 6.53 6.03 -5.78
C ALA A 56 5.84 4.66 -5.92
N THR A 57 4.63 4.61 -6.48
CA THR A 57 3.90 3.35 -6.71
C THR A 57 4.64 2.47 -7.72
N SER A 58 5.05 3.05 -8.84
CA SER A 58 5.87 2.38 -9.88
C SER A 58 7.14 1.78 -9.28
N THR A 59 7.88 2.59 -8.51
CA THR A 59 9.13 2.17 -7.86
C THR A 59 8.87 1.04 -6.85
N HIS A 60 7.85 1.18 -6.01
CA HIS A 60 7.51 0.17 -5.01
C HIS A 60 7.23 -1.20 -5.65
N TYR A 61 6.39 -1.25 -6.68
CA TYR A 61 6.05 -2.52 -7.32
C TYR A 61 7.21 -3.07 -8.16
N ARG A 62 8.06 -2.22 -8.73
CA ARG A 62 9.30 -2.65 -9.41
C ARG A 62 10.28 -3.31 -8.45
N GLU A 63 10.46 -2.75 -7.26
CA GLU A 63 11.39 -3.27 -6.24
C GLU A 63 10.83 -4.49 -5.49
N ASN A 64 9.50 -4.55 -5.32
CA ASN A 64 8.83 -5.68 -4.66
C ASN A 64 8.43 -6.81 -5.62
N TYR A 65 9.02 -6.89 -6.82
CA TYR A 65 8.74 -7.94 -7.83
C TYR A 65 8.89 -9.38 -7.31
N GLN A 66 9.67 -9.59 -6.24
CA GLN A 66 9.85 -10.90 -5.61
C GLN A 66 8.61 -11.45 -4.89
N LEU A 67 7.56 -10.64 -4.67
CA LEU A 67 6.33 -11.08 -3.99
C LEU A 67 5.25 -11.64 -4.94
N PHE A 68 5.38 -11.46 -6.26
CA PHE A 68 4.37 -11.89 -7.24
C PHE A 68 4.60 -13.29 -7.83
N GLU A 69 5.78 -13.91 -7.65
CA GLU A 69 6.07 -15.25 -8.20
C GLU A 69 5.37 -16.43 -7.49
N VAL A 70 4.63 -16.21 -6.39
CA VAL A 70 4.04 -17.30 -5.59
C VAL A 70 2.51 -17.42 -5.73
N ARG A 71 1.91 -16.93 -6.83
CA ARG A 71 0.48 -17.13 -7.12
C ARG A 71 0.19 -17.54 -8.57
N GLN A 72 0.98 -18.48 -9.09
CA GLN A 72 0.55 -19.35 -10.19
C GLN A 72 0.71 -20.81 -9.76
N VAL A 73 -0.30 -21.32 -9.06
CA VAL A 73 -0.67 -22.74 -9.02
C VAL A 73 -2.19 -22.83 -9.05
#